data_AF-A0A1Q7MJ57-F1
#
_entry.id   AF-A0A1Q7MJ57-F1
#
_cell.length_a   1.000
_cell.length_b   1.000
_cell.length_c   1.000
_cell.angle_alpha   90.00
_cell.angle_beta   90.00
_cell.angle_gamma   90.00
#
_symmetry.space_group_name_H-M   'P 1'
#
loop_
_entity.id
_entity.type
_entity.pdbx_description
1 polymer ?
#
loop_
_entity_poly.entity_id
_entity_poly.type
_entity_poly.pdbx_seq_one_letter_code
_entity_poly.pdbx_strand_id
1 'polypeptide(L)'
;MIFVQVILGGGSFVLGWDVRYHLVWGTLTFIVLIVSTVLARRDFGVNSTLFKVALAVIVDFVVQGILGLFAFGSGVAVVVHLTNAFLLAVIVTYLISFADSADKASTTILSQTQTAPTGNLRG
;
A
#
# COMPACT_ATOMS: atom_id res chain seq x y z
N MET A 1 21.26 11.90 -0.15
CA MET A 1 22.05 11.11 -1.12
C MET A 1 21.94 9.59 -0.94
N ILE A 2 21.24 9.09 0.09
CA ILE A 2 20.92 7.65 0.27
C ILE A 2 19.93 7.12 -0.78
N PHE A 3 18.91 7.91 -1.15
CA PHE A 3 17.88 7.51 -2.13
C PHE A 3 18.46 7.21 -3.53
N VAL A 4 19.40 8.04 -3.98
CA VAL A 4 20.08 7.85 -5.27
C VAL A 4 20.99 6.62 -5.23
N GLN A 5 21.56 6.29 -4.07
CA GLN A 5 22.45 5.13 -3.91
C GLN A 5 21.67 3.81 -3.79
N VAL A 6 20.44 3.82 -3.28
CA VAL A 6 19.55 2.64 -3.30
C VAL A 6 19.01 2.38 -4.71
N ILE A 7 18.73 3.44 -5.49
CA ILE A 7 18.22 3.34 -6.87
C ILE A 7 19.33 3.05 -7.89
N LEU A 8 20.52 3.66 -7.75
CA LEU A 8 21.64 3.53 -8.71
C LEU A 8 22.80 2.65 -8.22
N GLY A 9 22.94 2.42 -6.92
CA GLY A 9 23.99 1.59 -6.31
C GLY A 9 23.51 0.22 -5.83
N GLY A 10 22.25 -0.14 -6.12
CA GLY A 10 21.50 -1.26 -5.55
C GLY A 10 22.03 -2.66 -5.84
N GLY A 11 23.09 -2.83 -6.65
CA GLY A 11 23.69 -4.14 -6.89
C GLY A 11 24.32 -4.74 -5.63
N SER A 12 25.22 -4.01 -4.97
CA SER A 12 26.04 -4.59 -3.88
C SER A 12 25.29 -4.78 -2.55
N PHE A 13 24.38 -3.86 -2.21
CA PHE A 13 23.67 -3.91 -0.92
C PHE A 13 22.44 -4.83 -0.94
N VAL A 14 21.78 -5.00 -2.10
CA VAL A 14 20.59 -5.87 -2.25
C VAL A 14 21.00 -7.32 -2.55
N LEU A 15 22.07 -7.56 -3.31
CA LEU A 15 22.57 -8.92 -3.59
C LEU A 15 23.25 -9.59 -2.38
N GLY A 16 23.59 -8.82 -1.33
CA GLY A 16 24.11 -9.35 -0.06
C GLY A 16 23.03 -9.78 0.92
N TRP A 17 21.76 -9.44 0.68
CA TRP A 17 20.65 -9.83 1.54
C TRP A 17 20.19 -11.23 1.16
N ASP A 18 20.21 -12.17 2.11
CA ASP A 18 19.71 -13.53 1.89
C ASP A 18 18.27 -13.48 1.37
N VAL A 19 18.07 -14.07 0.18
CA VAL A 19 16.79 -14.20 -0.52
C VAL A 19 15.67 -14.70 0.39
N ARG A 20 15.99 -15.53 1.39
CA ARG A 20 15.04 -16.03 2.37
C ARG A 20 14.36 -14.91 3.14
N TYR A 21 15.11 -13.89 3.58
CA TYR A 21 14.52 -12.74 4.27
C TYR A 21 13.62 -11.94 3.34
N HIS A 22 14.04 -11.72 2.10
CA HIS A 22 13.23 -11.02 1.11
C HIS A 22 11.90 -11.74 0.85
N LEU A 23 11.92 -13.07 0.74
CA LEU A 23 10.71 -13.89 0.57
C LEU A 23 9.81 -13.88 1.80
N VAL A 24 10.36 -13.95 3.02
CA VAL A 24 9.59 -13.87 4.26
C VAL A 24 8.90 -12.51 4.36
N TRP A 25 9.62 -11.41 4.18
CA TRP A 25 9.04 -10.07 4.23
C TRP A 25 8.04 -9.83 3.11
N GLY A 26 8.34 -10.28 1.88
CA GLY A 26 7.41 -10.20 0.76
C GLY A 26 6.11 -10.96 1.03
N THR A 27 6.19 -12.15 1.62
CA THR A 27 5.00 -12.95 1.99
C THR A 27 4.16 -12.22 3.05
N LEU A 28 4.81 -11.68 4.09
CA LEU A 28 4.12 -10.92 5.13
C LEU A 28 3.44 -9.67 4.55
N THR A 29 4.11 -8.91 3.71
CA THR A 29 3.53 -7.74 3.02
C THR A 29 2.33 -8.14 2.18
N PHE A 30 2.42 -9.26 1.44
CA PHE A 30 1.30 -9.75 0.64
C PHE A 30 0.08 -10.11 1.51
N ILE A 31 0.29 -10.82 2.63
CA ILE A 31 -0.80 -11.13 3.57
C ILE A 31 -1.46 -9.86 4.08
N VAL A 32 -0.66 -8.86 4.48
CA VAL A 32 -1.19 -7.56 4.96
C VAL A 32 -1.99 -6.85 3.86
N LEU A 33 -1.53 -6.88 2.60
CA LEU A 33 -2.26 -6.32 1.46
C LEU A 33 -3.61 -7.00 1.21
N ILE A 34 -3.68 -8.33 1.32
CA ILE A 34 -4.93 -9.07 1.20
C ILE A 34 -5.89 -8.67 2.32
N VAL A 35 -5.44 -8.70 3.58
CA VAL A 35 -6.27 -8.36 4.73
C VAL A 35 -6.78 -6.92 4.65
N SER A 36 -5.90 -5.97 4.32
CA SER A 36 -6.30 -4.56 4.18
C SER A 36 -7.28 -4.34 3.03
N THR A 37 -7.14 -5.08 1.92
CA THR A 37 -8.10 -5.03 0.80
C THR A 37 -9.45 -5.62 1.18
N VAL A 38 -9.48 -6.69 1.98
CA VAL A 38 -10.72 -7.27 2.51
C VAL A 38 -11.42 -6.28 3.44
N LEU A 39 -10.67 -5.62 4.33
CA LEU A 39 -11.20 -4.57 5.20
C LEU A 39 -11.73 -3.38 4.39
N ALA A 40 -10.96 -2.93 3.39
CA ALA A 40 -11.39 -1.88 2.46
C ALA A 40 -12.72 -2.19 1.79
N ARG A 41 -12.89 -3.44 1.34
CA ARG A 41 -14.16 -3.92 0.75
C ARG A 41 -15.30 -3.85 1.76
N ARG A 42 -15.06 -4.31 2.99
CA ARG A 42 -16.06 -4.38 4.06
C ARG A 42 -16.51 -2.98 4.47
N ASP A 43 -15.57 -2.06 4.62
CA ASP A 43 -15.81 -0.76 5.25
C ASP A 43 -16.22 0.32 4.24
N PHE A 44 -15.71 0.26 3.01
CA PHE A 44 -15.98 1.27 1.96
C PHE A 44 -16.77 0.72 0.77
N GLY A 45 -16.97 -0.60 0.68
CA GLY A 45 -17.69 -1.25 -0.42
C GLY A 45 -16.85 -1.46 -1.69
N VAL A 46 -17.37 -2.30 -2.58
CA VAL A 46 -16.68 -2.72 -3.84
C VAL A 46 -16.54 -1.62 -4.88
N ASN A 47 -17.36 -0.56 -4.79
CA ASN A 47 -17.32 0.54 -5.74
C ASN A 47 -16.35 1.65 -5.32
N SER A 48 -15.83 1.61 -4.09
CA SER A 48 -14.91 2.62 -3.58
C SER A 48 -13.59 2.65 -4.36
N THR A 49 -13.05 3.86 -4.54
CA THR A 49 -11.73 4.05 -5.13
C THR A 49 -10.66 3.33 -4.31
N LEU A 50 -10.77 3.36 -2.98
CA LEU A 50 -9.82 2.70 -2.08
C LEU A 50 -9.76 1.19 -2.33
N PHE A 51 -10.91 0.51 -2.44
CA PHE A 51 -10.93 -0.93 -2.76
C PHE A 51 -10.36 -1.24 -4.15
N LYS A 52 -10.72 -0.45 -5.16
CA LYS A 52 -10.23 -0.64 -6.54
C LYS A 52 -8.71 -0.46 -6.63
N VAL A 53 -8.17 0.56 -5.98
CA VAL A 53 -6.72 0.82 -5.94
C VAL A 53 -6.02 -0.25 -5.11
N ALA A 54 -6.60 -0.73 -4.01
CA ALA A 54 -6.04 -1.83 -3.22
C ALA A 54 -5.94 -3.14 -4.05
N LEU A 55 -6.94 -3.45 -4.88
CA LEU A 55 -6.85 -4.55 -5.84
C LEU A 55 -5.75 -4.35 -6.87
N ALA A 56 -5.60 -3.14 -7.43
CA ALA A 56 -4.53 -2.83 -8.35
C ALA A 56 -3.14 -3.02 -7.71
N VAL A 57 -2.98 -2.63 -6.44
CA VAL A 57 -1.77 -2.82 -5.65
C VAL A 57 -1.45 -4.32 -5.45
N ILE A 58 -2.45 -5.17 -5.23
CA ILE A 58 -2.24 -6.63 -5.18
C ILE A 58 -1.71 -7.16 -6.50
N VAL A 59 -2.28 -6.74 -7.63
CA VAL A 59 -1.83 -7.15 -8.97
C VAL A 59 -0.41 -6.67 -9.22
N ASP A 60 -0.09 -5.42 -8.89
CA ASP A 60 1.25 -4.86 -9.00
C ASP A 60 2.26 -5.59 -8.09
N PHE A 61 1.84 -6.02 -6.89
CA PHE A 61 2.68 -6.85 -6.02
C PHE A 61 3.01 -8.22 -6.66
N VAL A 62 2.08 -8.82 -7.40
CA VAL A 62 2.37 -10.07 -8.15
C VAL A 62 3.40 -9.79 -9.25
N VAL A 63 3.27 -8.67 -9.97
CA VAL A 63 4.26 -8.24 -10.97
C VAL A 63 5.63 -8.01 -10.31
N GLN A 64 5.66 -7.39 -9.13
CA GLN A 64 6.87 -7.19 -8.33
C GLN A 64 7.58 -8.52 -8.04
N GLY A 65 6.83 -9.56 -7.67
CA GLY A 65 7.35 -10.91 -7.44
C GLY A 65 7.96 -11.53 -8.70
N ILE A 66 7.27 -11.43 -9.84
CA ILE A 66 7.76 -11.91 -11.13
C ILE A 66 9.05 -11.19 -11.54
N LEU A 67 9.09 -9.85 -11.40
CA LEU A 67 10.28 -9.05 -11.65
C LEU A 67 11.44 -9.46 -10.73
N GLY A 68 11.14 -9.85 -9.49
CA GLY A 68 12.14 -10.36 -8.54
C GLY A 68 12.79 -11.67 -9.01
N LEU A 69 12.04 -12.55 -9.68
CA LEU A 69 12.59 -13.76 -10.27
C LEU A 69 13.55 -13.45 -11.45
N PHE A 70 13.22 -12.45 -12.27
CA PHE A 70 14.11 -12.03 -13.36
C PHE A 70 15.36 -11.28 -12.88
N ALA A 71 15.28 -10.63 -11.72
CA ALA A 71 16.38 -9.88 -11.12
C ALA A 71 17.60 -10.76 -10.76
N PHE A 72 17.44 -12.07 -10.55
CA PHE A 72 18.57 -12.99 -10.31
C PHE A 72 19.51 -13.12 -11.52
N GLY A 73 19.00 -12.91 -12.74
CA GLY A 73 19.75 -13.12 -13.98
C GLY A 73 20.08 -11.85 -14.75
N SER A 74 19.59 -10.67 -14.33
CA SER A 74 19.72 -9.44 -15.10
C SER A 74 19.77 -8.19 -14.24
N GLY A 75 20.86 -7.41 -14.36
CA GLY A 75 20.99 -6.12 -13.68
C GLY A 75 19.93 -5.09 -14.11
N VAL A 76 19.44 -5.15 -15.36
CA VAL A 76 18.33 -4.31 -15.82
C VAL A 76 17.04 -4.71 -15.08
N ALA A 77 16.80 -6.01 -14.91
CA ALA A 77 15.64 -6.48 -14.15
C ALA A 77 15.71 -6.08 -12.68
N VAL A 78 16.91 -6.00 -12.07
CA VAL A 78 17.10 -5.44 -10.72
C VAL A 78 16.60 -3.99 -10.65
N VAL A 79 17.00 -3.13 -11.61
CA VAL A 79 16.57 -1.72 -11.62
C VAL A 79 15.06 -1.59 -11.78
N VAL A 80 14.46 -2.38 -12.67
CA VAL A 80 13.01 -2.38 -12.88
C VAL A 80 12.27 -2.89 -11.64
N HIS A 81 12.74 -3.96 -11.01
CA HIS A 81 12.19 -4.50 -9.77
C HIS A 81 12.26 -3.46 -8.63
N LEU A 82 13.39 -2.77 -8.45
CA LEU A 82 13.52 -1.74 -7.42
C LEU A 82 12.63 -0.53 -7.70
N THR A 83 12.51 -0.13 -8.97
CA THR A 83 11.64 0.99 -9.38
C THR A 83 10.17 0.66 -9.09
N ASN A 84 9.75 -0.55 -9.44
CA ASN A 84 8.39 -0.99 -9.19
C ASN A 84 8.10 -1.14 -7.68
N ALA A 85 9.08 -1.62 -6.89
CA ALA A 85 8.99 -1.65 -5.43
C ALA A 85 8.72 -0.25 -4.84
N PHE A 86 9.41 0.75 -5.36
CA PHE A 86 9.26 2.14 -4.93
C PHE A 86 7.87 2.69 -5.26
N LEU A 87 7.38 2.47 -6.48
CA LEU A 87 6.03 2.89 -6.87
C LEU A 87 4.96 2.23 -6.00
N LEU A 88 5.10 0.92 -5.76
CA LEU A 88 4.22 0.17 -4.87
C LEU A 88 4.19 0.76 -3.45
N ALA A 89 5.37 1.10 -2.90
CA ALA A 89 5.47 1.73 -1.57
C ALA A 89 4.78 3.11 -1.53
N VAL A 90 4.93 3.92 -2.58
CA VAL A 90 4.27 5.24 -2.69
C VAL A 90 2.75 5.07 -2.74
N ILE A 91 2.24 4.14 -3.55
CA ILE A 91 0.80 3.91 -3.68
C ILE A 91 0.22 3.39 -2.35
N VAL A 92 0.89 2.44 -1.69
CA VAL A 92 0.47 1.92 -0.38
C VAL A 92 0.44 3.04 0.68
N THR A 93 1.44 3.91 0.69
CA THR A 93 1.47 5.07 1.62
C THR A 93 0.32 6.03 1.37
N TYR A 94 -0.01 6.27 0.09
CA TYR A 94 -1.18 7.07 -0.28
C TYR A 94 -2.49 6.41 0.18
N LEU A 95 -2.64 5.09 0.02
CA LEU A 95 -3.81 4.35 0.50
C LEU A 95 -4.00 4.44 2.02
N ILE A 96 -2.92 4.29 2.79
CA ILE A 96 -2.95 4.44 4.26
C ILE A 96 -3.40 5.86 4.62
N SER A 97 -2.83 6.88 3.96
CA SER A 97 -3.16 8.28 4.23
C SER A 97 -4.63 8.58 3.89
N PHE A 98 -5.15 8.01 2.81
CA PHE A 98 -6.56 8.12 2.46
C PHE A 98 -7.46 7.45 3.49
N ALA A 99 -7.12 6.23 3.93
CA ALA A 99 -7.88 5.49 4.93
C ALA A 99 -7.96 6.27 6.26
N ASP A 100 -6.83 6.81 6.74
CA ASP A 100 -6.76 7.65 7.94
C ASP A 100 -7.58 8.94 7.80
N SER A 101 -7.52 9.59 6.62
CA SER A 101 -8.31 10.79 6.35
C SER A 101 -9.82 10.51 6.34
N ALA A 102 -10.24 9.37 5.79
CA ALA A 102 -11.63 8.95 5.77
C ALA A 102 -12.16 8.68 7.18
N ASP A 103 -11.39 7.99 8.02
CA ASP A 103 -11.76 7.68 9.41
C ASP A 103 -11.93 8.96 10.27
N LYS A 104 -11.02 9.93 10.11
CA LYS A 104 -11.11 11.24 10.76
C LYS A 104 -12.33 12.05 10.32
N ALA A 105 -12.66 12.00 9.02
CA ALA A 105 -13.86 12.67 8.49
C ALA A 105 -15.14 12.06 9.09
N SER A 106 -15.24 10.73 9.15
CA SER A 106 -16.36 10.02 9.77
C SER A 106 -16.54 10.36 11.26
N THR A 107 -15.43 10.43 12.01
CA THR A 107 -15.44 10.81 13.44
C THR A 107 -15.91 12.24 13.67
N THR A 108 -15.52 13.17 12.78
CA THR A 108 -15.94 14.57 12.83
C THR A 108 -17.44 14.73 12.58
N ILE A 109 -17.99 14.02 11.59
CA ILE A 109 -19.44 14.03 11.30
C ILE A 109 -20.25 13.50 12.48
N LEU A 110 -19.79 12.41 13.12
CA LEU A 110 -20.45 11.85 14.30
C LEU A 110 -20.50 12.87 15.45
N SER A 111 -19.38 13.58 15.68
CA SER A 111 -19.27 14.59 16.74
C SER A 111 -20.13 15.84 16.48
N GLN A 112 -20.27 16.27 15.22
CA GLN A 112 -21.18 17.36 14.84
C GLN A 112 -22.65 16.97 15.00
N THR A 113 -23.00 15.73 14.68
CA THR A 113 -24.38 15.23 14.83
C THR A 113 -24.79 15.14 16.30
N GLN A 114 -23.84 14.83 17.19
CA GLN A 114 -24.09 14.69 18.63
C GLN A 114 -24.11 16.04 19.38
N THR A 115 -23.61 17.12 18.79
CA THR A 115 -23.59 18.48 19.38
C THR A 115 -24.69 19.40 18.87
N ALA A 116 -25.47 18.99 17.86
CA ALA A 116 -26.66 19.71 17.44
C ALA A 116 -27.76 19.57 18.52
N PRO A 117 -28.22 20.67 19.16
CA PRO A 117 -29.35 20.59 20.07
C PRO A 117 -30.58 20.13 19.28
N THR A 118 -31.33 19.18 19.81
CA THR A 118 -32.69 18.87 19.34
C THR A 118 -33.54 20.14 19.44
N GLY A 119 -33.59 20.89 18.33
CA GLY A 119 -34.48 22.03 18.17
C GLY A 119 -35.91 21.56 18.36
N ASN A 120 -36.54 22.07 19.42
CA ASN A 120 -37.92 21.81 19.77
C ASN A 120 -38.83 22.37 18.67
N LEU A 121 -39.14 21.57 17.66
CA LEU A 121 -40.19 21.83 16.68
C LEU A 121 -41.54 21.45 17.31
N ARG A 122 -42.05 22.33 18.18
CA ARG A 122 -43.46 22.34 18.58
C ARG A 122 -43.98 23.77 18.50
N GLY A 123 -44.58 24.08 17.35
CA GLY A 123 -45.72 24.98 17.26
C GLY A 123 -47.01 24.21 17.59
#